data_AF-A0A7W0VNH9-F1
#
_entry.id   AF-A0A7W0VNH9-F1
#
_cell.length_a   1.000
_cell.length_b   1.000
_cell.length_c   1.000
_cell.angle_alpha   90.00
_cell.angle_beta   90.00
_cell.angle_gamma   90.00
#
_symmetry.space_group_name_H-M   'P 1'
#
loop_
_entity.id
_entity.type
_entity.pdbx_description
1 polymer ?
#
loop_
_entity_poly.entity_id
_entity_poly.type
_entity_poly.pdbx_seq_one_letter_code
_entity_poly.pdbx_strand_id
1 'polypeptide(L)'
;MLLLDERILADGTHARTHALVHGDKIRIQDDDGTAGELSVGALDRVMTRYGRELDDAIALVGDVLELPGGFRLRRLRYHAAVDATGRDYLVWERPGADPLAAVGTMVTAALRYLVLRLAQEAPQESEGGGT
;
A
#
# COMPACT_ATOMS: atom_id res chain seq x y z
N MET A 1 11.18 -1.35 3.66
CA MET A 1 10.17 -0.28 3.78
C MET A 1 10.00 0.34 2.41
N LEU A 2 8.76 0.64 1.99
CA LEU A 2 8.42 1.20 0.69
C LEU A 2 7.50 2.40 0.86
N LEU A 3 7.79 3.51 0.19
CA LEU A 3 6.89 4.67 0.14
C LEU A 3 5.72 4.37 -0.81
N LEU A 4 4.49 4.50 -0.31
CA LEU A 4 3.27 4.23 -1.09
C LEU A 4 2.65 5.50 -1.67
N ASP A 5 2.67 6.59 -0.90
CA ASP A 5 2.06 7.86 -1.26
C ASP A 5 2.70 9.02 -0.49
N GLU A 6 2.72 10.19 -1.10
CA GLU A 6 3.10 11.47 -0.47
C GLU A 6 2.05 12.52 -0.83
N ARG A 7 1.52 13.21 0.19
CA ARG A 7 0.46 14.21 0.04
C ARG A 7 0.78 15.47 0.85
N ILE A 8 0.24 16.59 0.40
CA ILE A 8 0.25 17.85 1.16
C ILE A 8 -1.05 17.94 1.97
N LEU A 9 -0.93 18.15 3.27
CA LEU A 9 -2.05 18.33 4.20
C LEU A 9 -2.59 19.77 4.15
N ALA A 10 -3.74 19.99 4.78
CA ALA A 10 -4.41 21.30 4.80
C ALA A 10 -3.58 22.40 5.49
N ASP A 11 -2.67 22.03 6.39
CA ASP A 11 -1.72 22.93 7.06
C ASP A 11 -0.44 23.18 6.24
N GLY A 12 -0.36 22.64 5.02
CA GLY A 12 0.81 22.76 4.13
C GLY A 12 1.94 21.79 4.45
N THR A 13 1.80 20.92 5.46
CA THR A 13 2.81 19.90 5.77
C THR A 13 2.74 18.73 4.80
N HIS A 14 3.86 18.03 4.62
CA HIS A 14 3.91 16.80 3.84
C HIS A 14 3.60 15.62 4.76
N ALA A 15 2.73 14.72 4.31
CA ALA A 15 2.49 13.43 4.96
C ALA A 15 2.81 12.30 3.98
N ARG A 16 3.53 11.29 4.47
CA ARG A 16 3.87 10.10 3.70
C ARG A 16 3.20 8.89 4.30
N THR A 17 2.87 7.94 3.44
CA THR A 17 2.42 6.62 3.86
C THR A 17 3.42 5.58 3.38
N HIS A 18 3.90 4.76 4.32
CA HIS A 18 4.87 3.70 4.07
C HIS A 18 4.27 2.32 4.30
N ALA A 19 4.79 1.35 3.56
CA ALA A 19 4.61 -0.07 3.80
C ALA A 19 5.88 -0.70 4.36
N LEU A 20 5.72 -1.57 5.35
CA LEU A 20 6.78 -2.40 5.92
C LEU A 20 6.32 -3.84 5.97
N VAL A 21 7.27 -4.78 5.86
CA VAL A 21 6.99 -6.19 6.11
C VAL A 21 7.12 -6.44 7.60
N HIS A 22 6.12 -7.09 8.19
CA HIS A 22 6.16 -7.54 9.57
C HIS A 22 5.65 -8.98 9.63
N GLY A 23 6.57 -9.94 9.71
CA GLY A 23 6.24 -11.36 9.59
C GLY A 23 5.59 -11.68 8.25
N ASP A 24 4.39 -12.25 8.29
CA ASP A 24 3.54 -12.60 7.14
C ASP A 24 2.55 -11.50 6.74
N LYS A 25 2.70 -10.31 7.34
CA LYS A 25 1.82 -9.16 7.12
C LYS A 25 2.56 -7.96 6.54
N ILE A 26 1.76 -7.04 6.01
CA ILE A 26 2.19 -5.71 5.63
C ILE A 26 1.70 -4.72 6.68
N ARG A 27 2.62 -3.97 7.27
CA ARG A 27 2.32 -2.85 8.15
C ARG A 27 2.22 -1.58 7.32
N ILE A 28 1.11 -0.88 7.42
CA ILE A 28 0.93 0.46 6.87
C ILE A 28 1.21 1.45 7.98
N GLN A 29 2.04 2.45 7.68
CA GLN A 29 2.40 3.52 8.61
C GLN A 29 2.27 4.86 7.89
N ASP A 30 1.39 5.70 8.39
CA ASP A 30 1.20 7.07 7.94
C ASP A 30 1.87 8.04 8.92
N ASP A 31 2.49 9.09 8.38
CA ASP A 31 3.09 10.16 9.19
C ASP A 31 2.04 10.91 10.04
N ASP A 32 0.75 10.83 9.67
CA ASP A 32 -0.36 11.36 10.47
C ASP A 32 -0.68 10.55 11.74
N GLY A 33 0.06 9.48 12.00
CA GLY A 33 -0.09 8.61 13.17
C GLY A 33 -0.95 7.37 12.93
N THR A 34 -1.63 7.27 11.78
CA THR A 34 -2.38 6.06 11.42
C THR A 34 -1.42 4.91 11.15
N ALA A 35 -1.52 3.83 11.92
CA ALA A 35 -0.74 2.62 11.66
C ALA A 35 -1.54 1.35 11.94
N GLY A 36 -1.27 0.30 11.17
CA GLY A 36 -1.89 -1.01 11.37
C GLY A 36 -1.34 -2.07 10.43
N GLU A 37 -1.69 -3.31 10.72
CA GLU A 37 -1.25 -4.47 9.96
C GLU A 37 -2.38 -5.03 9.11
N LEU A 38 -2.04 -5.36 7.87
CA LEU A 38 -2.93 -6.01 6.92
C LEU A 38 -2.30 -7.33 6.49
N SER A 39 -3.14 -8.32 6.20
CA SER A 39 -2.66 -9.55 5.56
C SER A 39 -2.23 -9.27 4.12
N VAL A 40 -1.32 -10.10 3.59
CA VAL A 40 -0.98 -10.07 2.15
C VAL A 40 -2.24 -10.26 1.29
N GLY A 41 -3.20 -11.08 1.74
CA GLY A 41 -4.49 -11.25 1.06
C GLY A 41 -5.36 -9.99 1.01
N ALA A 42 -5.27 -9.11 2.02
CA ALA A 42 -5.97 -7.82 1.97
C ALA A 42 -5.34 -6.88 0.93
N LEU A 43 -4.00 -6.83 0.86
CA LEU A 43 -3.27 -6.11 -0.18
C LEU A 43 -3.64 -6.66 -1.57
N ASP A 44 -3.60 -7.98 -1.75
CA ASP A 44 -3.93 -8.64 -3.01
C ASP A 44 -5.35 -8.32 -3.50
N ARG A 45 -6.33 -8.28 -2.59
CA ARG A 45 -7.70 -7.87 -2.92
C ARG A 45 -7.79 -6.40 -3.35
N VAL A 46 -7.07 -5.50 -2.68
CA VAL A 46 -7.01 -4.08 -3.07
C VAL A 46 -6.39 -3.95 -4.45
N MET A 47 -5.24 -4.60 -4.68
CA MET A 47 -4.55 -4.55 -5.97
C MET A 47 -5.37 -5.19 -7.09
N THR A 48 -6.07 -6.29 -6.85
CA THR A 48 -6.97 -6.91 -7.83
C THR A 48 -8.19 -6.04 -8.13
N ARG A 49 -8.68 -5.28 -7.15
CA ARG A 49 -9.84 -4.39 -7.32
C ARG A 49 -9.53 -3.16 -8.17
N TYR A 50 -8.35 -2.55 -7.97
CA TYR A 50 -7.98 -1.28 -8.60
C TYR A 50 -6.96 -1.40 -9.72
N GLY A 51 -6.22 -2.52 -9.74
CA GLY A 51 -5.15 -2.76 -10.66
C GLY A 51 -5.64 -3.21 -12.03
N ARG A 52 -4.79 -2.94 -13.02
CA ARG A 52 -4.88 -3.50 -14.36
C ARG A 52 -3.58 -4.22 -14.68
N GLU A 53 -3.65 -5.19 -15.58
CA GLU A 53 -2.43 -5.84 -16.10
C GLU A 53 -1.48 -4.76 -16.63
N LEU A 54 -0.21 -4.88 -16.24
CA LEU A 54 0.84 -3.99 -16.69
C LEU A 54 1.29 -4.41 -18.09
N ASP A 55 1.45 -3.43 -18.97
CA ASP A 55 2.01 -3.66 -20.31
C ASP A 55 3.47 -4.15 -20.21
N ASP A 56 3.78 -5.24 -20.91
CA ASP A 56 5.11 -5.88 -20.94
C ASP A 56 6.24 -4.94 -21.38
N ALA A 57 5.92 -3.86 -22.12
CA ALA A 57 6.89 -2.87 -22.53
C ALA A 57 7.37 -1.96 -21.37
N ILE A 58 6.70 -1.98 -20.21
CA ILE A 58 7.03 -1.14 -19.06
C ILE A 58 8.13 -1.78 -18.23
N ALA A 59 9.29 -1.12 -18.19
CA ALA A 59 10.39 -1.55 -17.33
C ALA A 59 10.03 -1.37 -15.84
N LEU A 60 10.10 -2.46 -15.08
CA LEU A 60 9.90 -2.47 -13.63
C LEU A 60 11.13 -1.96 -12.87
N VAL A 61 11.38 -0.66 -12.98
CA VAL A 61 12.48 0.03 -12.28
C VAL A 61 11.92 0.83 -11.11
N GLY A 62 12.43 0.58 -9.90
CA GLY A 62 12.03 1.31 -8.70
C GLY A 62 12.15 0.48 -7.43
N ASP A 63 11.85 1.14 -6.31
CA ASP A 63 11.90 0.52 -4.98
C ASP A 63 10.89 -0.61 -4.87
N VAL A 64 11.32 -1.71 -4.24
CA VAL A 64 10.52 -2.91 -4.08
C VAL A 64 10.46 -3.32 -2.61
N LEU A 65 9.27 -3.75 -2.19
CA LEU A 65 9.02 -4.46 -0.96
C LEU A 65 8.77 -5.93 -1.32
N GLU A 66 9.66 -6.81 -0.87
CA GLU A 66 9.47 -8.25 -1.01
C GLU A 66 8.65 -8.79 0.16
N LEU A 67 7.61 -9.57 -0.12
CA LEU A 67 6.75 -10.18 0.90
C LEU A 67 6.89 -11.71 0.90
N PRO A 68 6.59 -12.39 2.01
CA PRO A 68 6.63 -13.84 2.09
C PRO A 68 5.77 -14.50 1.01
N GLY A 69 6.22 -15.65 0.50
CA GLY A 69 5.54 -16.37 -0.58
C GLY A 69 5.92 -15.89 -1.98
N GLY A 70 6.93 -15.03 -2.14
CA GLY A 70 7.43 -14.59 -3.45
C GLY A 70 6.64 -13.44 -4.07
N PHE A 71 5.76 -12.80 -3.29
CA PHE A 71 5.04 -11.61 -3.72
C PHE A 71 5.95 -10.38 -3.64
N ARG A 72 5.72 -9.40 -4.51
CA ARG A 72 6.42 -8.12 -4.46
C ARG A 72 5.46 -6.95 -4.68
N LEU A 73 5.65 -5.90 -3.90
CA LEU A 73 5.02 -4.61 -4.13
C LEU A 73 6.09 -3.62 -4.54
N ARG A 74 5.95 -2.99 -5.70
CA ARG A 74 6.93 -2.04 -6.25
C ARG A 74 6.30 -0.68 -6.44
N ARG A 75 7.05 0.38 -6.14
CA ARG A 75 6.68 1.72 -6.57
C ARG A 75 7.32 2.01 -7.93
N LEU A 76 6.50 2.42 -8.88
CA LEU A 76 6.91 2.82 -10.21
C LEU A 76 6.52 4.29 -10.43
N ARG A 77 7.49 5.12 -10.77
CA ARG A 77 7.22 6.51 -11.18
C ARG A 77 7.19 6.55 -12.71
N TYR A 78 5.99 6.64 -13.28
CA TYR A 78 5.83 6.69 -14.72
C TYR A 78 5.63 8.14 -15.18
N HIS A 79 6.55 8.60 -16.03
CA HIS A 79 6.47 9.89 -16.71
C HIS A 79 5.97 9.66 -18.13
N ALA A 80 4.67 9.93 -18.39
CA ALA A 80 4.20 10.02 -19.76
C ALA A 80 4.79 11.28 -20.41
N ALA A 81 5.05 11.25 -21.72
CA ALA A 81 5.72 12.32 -22.46
C ALA A 81 5.03 13.71 -22.37
N VAL A 82 3.77 13.75 -21.93
CA VAL A 82 2.95 14.95 -21.76
C VAL A 82 2.42 15.15 -20.33
N ASP A 83 2.74 14.24 -19.39
CA ASP A 83 2.33 14.35 -17.98
C ASP A 83 3.48 15.00 -17.19
N ALA A 84 3.41 16.33 -17.06
CA ALA A 84 4.40 17.12 -16.33
C ALA A 84 4.51 16.76 -14.84
N THR A 85 3.50 16.09 -14.28
CA THR A 85 3.44 15.73 -12.85
C THR A 85 3.99 14.34 -12.56
N GLY A 86 3.93 13.41 -13.52
CA GLY A 86 4.26 12.01 -13.32
C GLY A 86 3.29 11.36 -12.33
N ARG A 87 2.84 10.14 -12.62
CA ARG A 87 1.97 9.40 -11.70
C ARG A 87 2.78 8.34 -10.98
N ASP A 88 2.64 8.31 -9.67
CA ASP A 88 3.12 7.20 -8.86
C ASP A 88 2.15 6.03 -9.00
N TYR A 89 2.68 4.90 -9.45
CA TYR A 89 1.99 3.62 -9.53
C TYR A 89 2.55 2.66 -8.50
N LEU A 90 1.69 1.78 -8.02
CA LEU A 90 2.09 0.58 -7.31
C LEU A 90 1.89 -0.61 -8.23
N VAL A 91 2.91 -1.46 -8.33
CA VAL A 91 2.88 -2.70 -9.09
C VAL A 91 2.90 -3.86 -8.11
N TRP A 92 1.94 -4.76 -8.29
CA TRP A 92 1.78 -5.99 -7.52
C TRP A 92 2.21 -7.18 -8.35
N GLU A 93 3.33 -7.78 -8.00
CA GLU A 93 3.88 -8.98 -8.62
C GLU A 93 3.47 -10.21 -7.78
N ARG A 94 2.76 -11.15 -8.40
CA ARG A 94 2.31 -12.40 -7.77
C ARG A 94 3.08 -13.58 -8.39
N PRO A 95 3.44 -14.61 -7.61
CA PRO A 95 4.07 -15.79 -8.17
C PRO A 95 3.21 -16.43 -9.26
N GLY A 96 3.74 -16.51 -10.49
CA GLY A 96 3.09 -17.19 -11.61
C GLY A 96 1.88 -16.46 -12.22
N ALA A 97 1.71 -15.17 -11.96
CA ALA A 97 0.65 -14.36 -12.58
C ALA A 97 1.18 -13.00 -13.05
N ASP A 98 0.48 -12.41 -14.02
CA ASP A 98 0.87 -11.12 -14.57
C ASP A 98 0.78 -10.00 -13.51
N PRO A 99 1.74 -9.05 -13.55
CA PRO A 99 1.79 -7.96 -12.59
C PRO A 99 0.61 -7.00 -12.78
N LEU A 100 0.06 -6.53 -11.66
CA LEU A 100 -1.02 -5.55 -11.65
C LEU A 100 -0.49 -4.18 -11.29
N ALA A 101 -0.77 -3.16 -12.10
CA ALA A 101 -0.46 -1.77 -11.81
C ALA A 101 -1.72 -0.99 -11.42
N ALA A 102 -1.62 -0.23 -10.34
CA ALA A 102 -2.68 0.66 -9.86
C ALA A 102 -2.09 2.02 -9.44
N VAL A 103 -2.90 3.08 -9.50
CA VAL A 103 -2.46 4.42 -9.05
C VAL A 103 -2.19 4.39 -7.55
N GLY A 104 -1.00 4.83 -7.14
CA GLY A 104 -0.51 4.72 -5.77
C GLY A 104 -1.41 5.41 -4.75
N THR A 105 -1.90 6.61 -5.05
CA THR A 105 -2.84 7.35 -4.19
C THR A 105 -4.12 6.56 -3.89
N MET A 106 -4.71 5.91 -4.91
CA MET A 106 -5.95 5.13 -4.76
C MET A 106 -5.74 3.89 -3.89
N VAL A 107 -4.68 3.13 -4.17
CA VAL A 107 -4.33 1.94 -3.39
C VAL A 107 -4.04 2.32 -1.95
N THR A 108 -3.24 3.36 -1.73
CA THR A 108 -2.86 3.82 -0.39
C THR A 108 -4.07 4.26 0.42
N ALA A 109 -5.00 5.02 -0.18
CA ALA A 109 -6.25 5.41 0.48
C ALA A 109 -7.08 4.19 0.91
N ALA A 110 -7.19 3.18 0.05
CA ALA A 110 -7.91 1.94 0.36
C ALA A 110 -7.23 1.16 1.51
N LEU A 111 -5.90 1.04 1.51
CA LEU A 111 -5.16 0.37 2.58
C LEU A 111 -5.29 1.09 3.92
N ARG A 112 -5.19 2.42 3.94
CA ARG A 112 -5.42 3.25 5.14
C ARG A 112 -6.84 3.05 5.68
N TYR A 113 -7.83 3.03 4.80
CA TYR A 113 -9.21 2.76 5.20
C TYR A 113 -9.37 1.38 5.85
N LEU A 114 -8.76 0.33 5.28
CA LEU A 114 -8.79 -1.01 5.87
C LEU A 114 -8.15 -1.05 7.25
N VAL A 115 -7.01 -0.37 7.44
CA VAL A 115 -6.36 -0.24 8.75
C VAL A 115 -7.29 0.39 9.78
N LEU A 116 -7.89 1.54 9.45
CA LEU A 116 -8.81 2.24 10.34
C LEU A 116 -10.04 1.38 10.66
N ARG A 117 -10.58 0.68 9.66
CA ARG A 117 -11.75 -0.18 9.83
C ARG A 117 -11.46 -1.35 10.77
N LEU A 118 -10.33 -2.03 10.61
CA LEU A 118 -9.93 -3.14 11.48
C LEU A 118 -9.63 -2.69 12.91
N ALA A 119 -9.05 -1.50 13.09
CA ALA A 119 -8.82 -0.92 14.42
C ALA A 119 -10.13 -0.67 15.18
N GLN A 120 -11.23 -0.34 14.48
CA GLN A 120 -12.56 -0.20 15.08
C GLN A 120 -13.24 -1.55 15.39
N GLU A 121 -12.81 -2.64 14.75
CA GLU A 121 -13.35 -3.99 14.94
C GLU A 121 -12.61 -4.79 16.00
N ALA A 122 -11.41 -4.36 16.40
CA ALA A 122 -10.68 -4.98 17.50
C ALA A 122 -11.51 -4.82 18.78
N PRO A 123 -11.98 -5.91 19.41
CA PRO A 123 -12.73 -5.81 20.66
C PRO A 123 -11.85 -5.12 21.72
N GLN A 124 -12.43 -4.16 22.44
CA GLN A 124 -11.84 -3.71 23.71
C GLN A 124 -11.78 -4.94 24.62
N GLU A 125 -10.59 -5.50 24.85
CA GLU A 125 -10.39 -6.41 25.97
C GLU A 125 -10.90 -5.66 27.20
N SER A 126 -12.04 -6.13 27.70
CA SER A 126 -12.66 -5.55 28.87
C SER A 126 -11.74 -5.82 30.03
N GLU A 127 -11.00 -4.81 30.47
CA GLU A 127 -10.47 -4.73 31.83
C GLU A 127 -11.68 -4.71 32.79
N GLY A 128 -12.18 -5.91 33.07
CA GLY A 128 -13.42 -6.16 33.77
C GLY A 128 -13.31 -7.49 34.52
N GLY A 129 -12.38 -7.55 35.46
CA GLY A 129 -12.20 -8.66 36.39
C GLY A 129 -11.76 -8.16 37.76
N GLY A 130 -12.63 -7.42 38.46
CA GLY A 130 -12.58 -7.33 39.93
C GLY A 130 -12.68 -8.75 40.51
N THR A 131 -12.11 -9.05 41.67
CA THR A 131 -12.29 -8.39 42.97
C THR A 131 -11.09 -8.70 43.85
#